data_AF-D0NFH8-F1
#
_entry.id   AF-D0NFH8-F1
#
_cell.length_a   1.000
_cell.length_b   1.000
_cell.length_c   1.000
_cell.angle_alpha   90.00
_cell.angle_beta   90.00
_cell.angle_gamma   90.00
#
_symmetry.space_group_name_H-M   'P 1'
#
loop_
_entity.id
_entity.type
_entity.pdbx_description
1 polymer ?
#
loop_
_entity_poly.entity_id
_entity_poly.type
_entity_poly.pdbx_seq_one_letter_code
_entity_poly.pdbx_strand_id
1 'polypeptide(L)'
;MHLKKTKTKLMERVMPLKEKPIYMVQTIAAKYNHRVLYTPPYHPELQPIKLIWATVKGRIARAPPKNANDTVEKVIAGLNAITAKEWVSVYRHDQGFENMYAERAQESAEWLRKKGCLFK
;
A
#
# COMPACT_ATOMS: atom_id res chain seq x y z
N MET A 1 -15.14 22.07 40.71
CA MET A 1 -15.78 21.10 39.78
C MET A 1 -14.74 20.57 38.81
N HIS A 2 -14.34 19.31 38.93
CA HIS A 2 -13.40 18.66 38.01
C HIS A 2 -14.19 18.23 36.76
N LEU A 3 -13.99 18.90 35.62
CA LEU A 3 -14.60 18.49 34.36
C LEU A 3 -13.92 17.18 33.92
N LYS A 4 -14.56 16.02 34.15
CA LYS A 4 -14.18 14.77 33.49
C LYS A 4 -14.43 14.95 31.99
N LYS A 5 -13.42 15.40 31.25
CA LYS A 5 -13.49 15.44 29.79
C LYS A 5 -13.39 14.00 29.29
N THR A 6 -14.40 13.57 28.55
CA THR A 6 -14.36 12.31 27.81
C THR A 6 -13.23 12.35 26.77
N LYS A 7 -12.57 11.21 26.55
CA LYS A 7 -11.47 11.05 25.57
C LYS A 7 -11.80 11.69 24.22
N THR A 8 -13.03 11.57 23.75
CA THR A 8 -13.52 12.13 22.49
C THR A 8 -13.38 13.65 22.40
N LYS A 9 -13.86 14.40 23.41
CA LYS A 9 -13.77 15.87 23.46
C LYS A 9 -12.32 16.38 23.55
N LEU A 10 -11.43 15.57 24.10
CA LEU A 10 -9.99 15.85 24.13
C LEU A 10 -9.37 15.62 22.74
N MET A 11 -9.69 14.51 22.09
CA MET A 11 -9.19 14.20 20.74
C MET A 11 -9.65 15.24 19.71
N GLU A 12 -10.90 15.68 19.74
CA GLU A 12 -11.43 16.73 18.85
C GLU A 12 -10.60 18.03 18.91
N ARG A 13 -10.08 18.37 20.10
CA ARG A 13 -9.26 19.58 20.29
C ARG A 13 -7.78 19.37 19.97
N VAL A 14 -7.25 18.18 20.25
CA VAL A 14 -5.82 17.89 20.13
C VAL A 14 -5.44 17.44 18.72
N MET A 15 -6.30 16.71 18.02
CA MET A 15 -6.01 16.19 16.68
C MET A 15 -5.62 17.26 15.66
N PRO A 16 -6.29 18.43 15.58
CA PRO A 16 -5.89 19.50 14.66
C PRO A 16 -4.55 20.15 15.00
N LEU A 17 -4.15 20.11 16.28
CA LEU A 17 -2.88 20.67 16.78
C LEU A 17 -1.72 19.69 16.61
N LYS A 18 -2.00 18.42 16.31
CA LYS A 18 -0.99 17.40 16.16
C LYS A 18 -0.22 17.64 14.87
N GLU A 19 1.06 17.96 15.01
CA GLU A 19 1.97 18.05 13.87
C GLU A 19 1.97 16.76 13.06
N LYS A 20 2.01 16.89 11.73
CA LYS A 20 2.09 15.73 10.86
C LYS A 20 3.45 15.06 11.09
N PRO A 21 3.49 13.76 11.41
CA PRO A 21 4.76 13.08 11.59
C PRO A 21 5.55 13.10 10.27
N ILE A 22 6.82 13.51 10.36
CA ILE A 22 7.77 13.40 9.25
C ILE A 22 8.49 12.07 9.39
N TYR A 23 8.31 11.17 8.43
CA TYR A 23 8.97 9.87 8.45
C TYR A 23 10.29 9.94 7.70
N MET A 24 11.33 9.29 8.25
CA MET A 24 12.67 9.25 7.66
C MET A 24 12.66 8.80 6.18
N VAL A 25 11.80 7.85 5.83
CA VAL A 25 11.64 7.37 4.44
C VAL A 25 11.23 8.49 3.48
N GLN A 26 10.39 9.44 3.92
CA GLN A 26 9.97 10.58 3.11
C GLN A 26 11.14 11.54 2.90
N THR A 27 11.91 11.83 3.95
CA THR A 27 13.10 12.68 3.88
C THR A 27 14.15 12.11 2.92
N ILE A 28 14.42 10.79 3.01
CA ILE A 28 15.35 10.11 2.12
C ILE A 28 14.85 10.14 0.68
N ALA A 29 13.59 9.77 0.43
CA ALA A 29 13.02 9.79 -0.93
C ALA A 29 13.07 11.19 -1.55
N ALA A 30 12.71 12.22 -0.79
CA ALA A 30 12.72 13.61 -1.24
C ALA A 30 14.13 14.09 -1.62
N LYS A 31 15.17 13.64 -0.91
CA LYS A 31 16.58 13.95 -1.25
C LYS A 31 16.95 13.49 -2.67
N TYR A 32 16.32 12.43 -3.16
CA TYR A 32 16.52 11.88 -4.51
C TYR A 32 15.37 12.26 -5.48
N ASN A 33 14.59 13.30 -5.16
CA ASN A 33 13.49 13.78 -5.98
C ASN A 33 12.38 12.73 -6.21
N HIS A 34 12.17 11.84 -5.23
CA HIS A 34 11.14 10.82 -5.23
C HIS A 34 10.04 11.13 -4.20
N ARG A 35 8.83 10.62 -4.46
CA ARG A 35 7.69 10.70 -3.54
C ARG A 35 7.35 9.32 -3.01
N VAL A 36 7.05 9.23 -1.72
CA VAL A 36 6.57 7.99 -1.09
C VAL A 36 5.06 7.92 -1.23
N LEU A 37 4.57 6.83 -1.80
CA LEU A 37 3.15 6.49 -1.84
C LEU A 37 2.88 5.40 -0.81
N TYR A 38 1.84 5.59 0.00
CA TYR A 38 1.44 4.62 1.01
C TYR A 38 0.21 3.88 0.51
N THR A 39 0.28 2.55 0.52
CA THR A 39 -0.87 1.70 0.24
C THR A 39 -1.66 1.48 1.53
N PRO A 40 -3.00 1.38 1.45
CA PRO A 40 -3.81 1.07 2.61
C PRO A 40 -3.47 -0.34 3.16
N PRO A 41 -3.60 -0.55 4.48
CA PRO A 41 -3.33 -1.84 5.08
C PRO A 41 -4.29 -2.91 4.55
N TYR A 42 -3.83 -4.16 4.46
CA TYR A 42 -4.62 -5.31 3.97
C TYR A 42 -5.03 -5.29 2.50
N HIS A 43 -4.37 -4.48 1.67
CA HIS A 43 -4.57 -4.44 0.22
C HIS A 43 -3.33 -4.94 -0.55
N PRO A 44 -2.99 -6.24 -0.48
CA PRO A 44 -1.82 -6.80 -1.18
C PRO A 44 -1.90 -6.69 -2.71
N GLU A 45 -3.12 -6.60 -3.28
CA GLU A 45 -3.38 -6.35 -4.69
C GLU A 45 -2.84 -5.01 -5.16
N LEU A 46 -2.77 -4.01 -4.26
CA LEU A 46 -2.17 -2.69 -4.51
C LEU A 46 -0.65 -2.66 -4.34
N GLN A 47 0.00 -3.83 -4.25
CA GLN A 47 1.44 -3.94 -4.01
C GLN A 47 2.09 -4.81 -5.09
N PRO A 48 2.46 -4.23 -6.25
CA PRO A 48 3.04 -4.94 -7.39
C PRO A 48 4.17 -5.90 -7.03
N ILE A 49 5.03 -5.51 -6.09
CA ILE A 49 6.15 -6.34 -5.63
C ILE A 49 5.69 -7.68 -5.05
N LYS A 50 4.53 -7.74 -4.38
CA LYS A 50 3.97 -9.01 -3.86
C LYS A 50 3.57 -9.95 -4.97
N LEU A 51 3.00 -9.42 -6.06
CA LEU A 51 2.57 -10.20 -7.22
C LEU A 51 3.77 -10.76 -7.98
N ILE A 52 4.82 -9.97 -8.15
CA ILE A 52 6.10 -10.43 -8.72
C ILE A 52 6.73 -11.52 -7.85
N TRP A 53 6.73 -11.33 -6.53
CA TRP A 53 7.20 -12.36 -5.60
C TRP A 53 6.38 -13.64 -5.67
N ALA A 54 5.06 -13.57 -5.87
CA ALA A 54 4.23 -14.75 -6.07
C ALA A 54 4.68 -15.54 -7.30
N THR A 55 4.96 -14.85 -8.41
CA THR A 55 5.49 -15.45 -9.65
C THR A 55 6.85 -16.12 -9.41
N VAL A 56 7.79 -15.42 -8.76
CA VAL A 56 9.13 -15.97 -8.47
C VAL A 56 9.04 -17.19 -7.55
N LYS A 57 8.27 -17.12 -6.47
CA LYS A 57 8.05 -18.26 -5.57
C LYS A 57 7.41 -19.44 -6.29
N GLY A 58 6.44 -19.19 -7.17
CA GLY A 58 5.82 -20.23 -7.99
C GLY A 58 6.82 -20.93 -8.92
N ARG A 59 7.80 -20.20 -9.47
CA ARG A 59 8.90 -20.76 -10.28
C ARG A 59 9.83 -21.62 -9.41
N ILE A 60 10.22 -21.13 -8.23
CA ILE A 60 11.08 -21.85 -7.29
C ILE A 60 10.40 -23.13 -6.79
N ALA A 61 9.09 -23.10 -6.50
CA ALA A 61 8.34 -24.26 -6.04
C ALA A 61 8.34 -25.42 -7.03
N ARG A 62 8.47 -25.15 -8.34
CA ARG A 62 8.58 -26.20 -9.38
C ARG A 62 9.94 -26.90 -9.39
N ALA A 63 10.98 -26.25 -8.87
CA ALA A 63 12.32 -26.82 -8.73
C ALA A 63 12.92 -26.35 -7.40
N PRO A 64 12.50 -26.94 -6.27
CA PRO A 64 12.86 -26.48 -4.93
C PRO A 64 14.38 -26.40 -4.71
N PRO A 65 14.85 -25.46 -3.87
CA PRO A 65 16.27 -25.33 -3.57
C PRO A 65 16.77 -26.46 -2.69
N LYS A 66 18.05 -26.82 -2.86
CA LYS A 66 18.73 -27.86 -2.06
C LYS A 66 19.25 -27.33 -0.72
N ASN A 67 19.57 -26.03 -0.67
CA ASN A 67 20.14 -25.36 0.50
C ASN A 67 19.91 -23.83 0.41
N ALA A 68 20.38 -23.10 1.42
CA ALA A 68 20.21 -21.65 1.50
C ALA A 68 20.89 -20.88 0.36
N ASN A 69 22.10 -21.29 -0.05
CA ASN A 69 22.82 -20.63 -1.15
C ASN A 69 22.07 -20.81 -2.48
N ASP A 70 21.65 -22.03 -2.78
CA ASP A 70 20.82 -22.35 -3.95
C ASP A 70 19.48 -21.59 -3.91
N THR A 71 18.93 -21.35 -2.72
CA THR A 71 17.74 -20.50 -2.55
C THR A 71 17.99 -19.07 -3.04
N VAL A 72 19.10 -18.45 -2.61
CA VAL A 72 19.47 -17.10 -3.02
C VAL A 72 19.71 -17.02 -4.52
N GLU A 73 20.45 -17.98 -5.08
CA GLU A 73 20.73 -18.07 -6.52
C GLU A 73 19.44 -18.18 -7.34
N LYS A 74 18.51 -19.06 -6.93
CA LYS A 74 17.22 -19.21 -7.60
C LYS A 74 16.33 -17.98 -7.49
N VAL A 75 16.37 -17.26 -6.36
CA VAL A 75 15.66 -15.98 -6.21
C VAL A 75 16.19 -14.94 -7.18
N ILE A 76 17.51 -14.76 -7.23
CA ILE A 76 18.16 -13.80 -8.14
C ILE A 76 17.87 -14.16 -9.60
N ALA A 77 18.04 -15.44 -9.97
CA ALA A 77 17.72 -15.92 -11.30
C ALA A 77 16.23 -15.73 -11.64
N GLY A 78 15.34 -16.00 -10.69
CA GLY A 78 13.90 -15.83 -10.84
C GLY A 78 13.49 -14.37 -11.08
N LEU A 79 14.11 -13.42 -10.37
CA LEU A 79 13.90 -11.99 -10.55
C LEU A 79 14.44 -11.50 -11.90
N ASN A 80 15.65 -11.94 -12.28
CA ASN A 80 16.25 -11.60 -13.59
C ASN A 80 15.45 -12.16 -14.77
N ALA A 81 14.77 -13.29 -14.58
CA ALA A 81 13.93 -13.91 -15.58
C ALA A 81 12.51 -13.30 -15.65
N ILE A 82 12.17 -12.29 -14.86
CA ILE A 82 10.89 -11.57 -15.01
C ILE A 82 10.98 -10.70 -16.27
N THR A 83 10.06 -10.93 -17.20
CA THR A 83 10.02 -10.17 -18.46
C THR A 83 9.35 -8.81 -18.27
N ALA A 84 9.64 -7.87 -19.18
CA ALA A 84 8.93 -6.59 -19.23
C ALA A 84 7.40 -6.78 -19.36
N LYS A 85 6.96 -7.81 -20.11
CA LYS A 85 5.54 -8.14 -20.25
C LYS A 85 4.91 -8.54 -18.92
N GLU A 86 5.61 -9.31 -18.10
CA GLU A 86 5.13 -9.69 -16.77
C GLU A 86 5.05 -8.49 -15.83
N TRP A 87 6.05 -7.59 -15.85
CA TRP A 87 5.99 -6.33 -15.12
C TRP A 87 4.78 -5.48 -15.52
N VAL A 88 4.56 -5.30 -16.83
CA VAL A 88 3.41 -4.55 -17.34
C VAL A 88 2.10 -5.24 -16.93
N SER A 89 2.03 -6.57 -16.98
CA SER A 89 0.84 -7.32 -16.57
C SER A 89 0.50 -7.08 -15.10
N VAL A 90 1.50 -7.11 -14.21
CA VAL A 90 1.30 -6.83 -12.78
C VAL A 90 0.87 -5.38 -12.56
N TYR A 91 1.47 -4.44 -13.27
CA TYR A 91 1.07 -3.03 -13.22
C TYR A 91 -0.39 -2.83 -13.66
N ARG A 92 -0.83 -3.48 -14.75
CA ARG A 92 -2.22 -3.39 -15.21
C ARG A 92 -3.21 -4.01 -14.24
N HIS A 93 -2.81 -5.07 -13.55
CA HIS A 93 -3.62 -5.67 -12.50
C HIS A 93 -3.84 -4.69 -11.34
N ASP A 94 -2.76 -4.10 -10.82
CA ASP A 94 -2.81 -3.09 -9.76
C ASP A 94 -3.69 -1.89 -10.16
N GLN A 95 -3.47 -1.34 -11.35
CA GLN A 95 -4.28 -0.26 -11.91
C GLN A 95 -5.78 -0.59 -11.97
N GLY A 96 -6.14 -1.85 -12.23
CA GLY A 96 -7.53 -2.29 -12.21
C GLY A 96 -8.17 -2.18 -10.82
N PHE A 97 -7.42 -2.54 -9.78
CA PHE A 97 -7.86 -2.38 -8.39
C PHE A 97 -7.90 -0.92 -7.97
N GLU A 98 -6.91 -0.11 -8.35
CA GLU A 98 -6.92 1.34 -8.11
C GLU A 98 -8.20 1.99 -8.67
N ASN A 99 -8.56 1.68 -9.92
CA ASN A 99 -9.77 2.19 -10.55
C ASN A 99 -11.03 1.74 -9.80
N MET A 100 -11.15 0.44 -9.49
CA MET A 100 -12.28 -0.11 -8.73
C MET A 100 -12.45 0.58 -7.37
N TYR A 101 -11.35 0.84 -6.66
CA TYR A 101 -11.40 1.53 -5.37
C TYR A 101 -11.75 3.01 -5.51
N ALA A 102 -11.26 3.68 -6.56
CA ALA A 102 -11.60 5.07 -6.84
C ALA A 102 -13.11 5.23 -7.13
N GLU A 103 -13.68 4.34 -7.95
CA GLU A 103 -15.12 4.31 -8.26
C GLU A 103 -15.96 4.12 -6.99
N ARG A 104 -15.63 3.13 -6.16
CA ARG A 104 -16.33 2.89 -4.89
C ARG A 104 -16.21 4.05 -3.90
N ALA A 105 -15.05 4.71 -3.87
CA ALA A 105 -14.86 5.88 -3.02
C ALA A 105 -15.74 7.06 -3.47
N GLN A 106 -15.90 7.25 -4.79
CA GLN A 106 -16.81 8.25 -5.35
C GLN A 106 -18.27 7.93 -5.01
N GLU A 107 -18.71 6.69 -5.24
CA GLU A 107 -20.07 6.24 -4.89
C GLU A 107 -20.38 6.43 -3.40
N SER A 108 -19.43 6.09 -2.53
CA SER A 108 -19.56 6.28 -1.08
C SER A 108 -19.67 7.76 -0.71
N ALA A 109 -18.85 8.62 -1.31
CA ALA A 109 -18.91 10.06 -1.09
C ALA A 109 -20.24 10.67 -1.56
N GLU A 110 -20.75 10.24 -2.71
CA GLU A 110 -22.06 10.64 -3.22
C GLU A 110 -23.20 10.18 -2.30
N TRP A 111 -23.14 8.94 -1.83
CA TRP A 111 -24.11 8.40 -0.88
C TRP A 111 -24.13 9.20 0.43
N LEU A 112 -22.96 9.53 0.99
CA LEU A 112 -22.83 10.36 2.20
C LEU A 112 -23.41 11.76 1.99
N ARG A 113 -23.17 12.37 0.83
CA ARG A 113 -23.75 13.66 0.46
C ARG A 113 -25.28 13.59 0.39
N LYS A 114 -25.84 12.56 -0.24
CA LYS A 114 -27.31 12.35 -0.35
C LYS A 114 -27.98 12.12 1.01
N LYS A 115 -27.29 11.48 1.96
CA LYS A 115 -27.80 11.21 3.31
C LYS A 115 -27.66 12.39 4.28
N GLY A 116 -27.05 13.50 3.85
CA GLY A 116 -26.80 14.65 4.72
C GLY A 116 -25.79 14.38 5.85
N CYS A 117 -24.98 13.32 5.74
CA CYS A 117 -24.03 12.88 6.77
C CYS A 117 -22.65 13.55 6.67
N LEU A 118 -22.51 14.66 5.95
CA LEU A 118 -21.29 15.46 6.08
C LEU A 118 -21.28 16.08 7.48
N PHE A 119 -20.40 15.57 8.34
CA PHE A 119 -20.03 16.22 9.59
C PHE A 119 -19.70 17.69 9.30
N LYS A 120 -20.51 18.60 9.87
CA LYS A 120 -20.10 19.97 10.11
C LYS A 120 -19.02 20.00 11.18
#